data_AF-A0A191LA90-F1
#
_entry.id   AF-A0A191LA90-F1
#
_cell.length_a   1.000
_cell.length_b   1.000
_cell.length_c   1.000
_cell.angle_alpha   90.00
_cell.angle_beta   90.00
_cell.angle_gamma   90.00
#
_symmetry.space_group_name_H-M   'P 1'
#
loop_
_entity.id
_entity.type
_entity.pdbx_description
1 polymer ?
#
loop_
_entity_poly.entity_id
_entity_poly.type
_entity_poly.pdbx_seq_one_letter_code
_entity_poly.pdbx_strand_id
1 'polypeptide(L)' 'HPLLKIINNAFIDLPAPSNISSWWNFGSLLGICLI' A
#
# COMPACT_ATOMS: atom_id res chain seq x y z
N HIS A 1 2.06 -8.05 20.27
CA HIS A 1 1.50 -7.91 18.91
C HIS A 1 2.09 -6.71 18.12
N PRO A 2 3.42 -6.51 18.05
CA PRO A 2 4.01 -5.34 17.37
C PRO A 2 4.07 -5.47 15.85
N LEU A 3 4.40 -6.65 15.31
CA LEU A 3 4.51 -6.87 13.86
C LEU A 3 3.19 -6.63 13.13
N LEU A 4 2.10 -7.17 13.68
CA LEU A 4 0.76 -6.98 13.13
C LEU A 4 0.27 -5.54 13.24
N LYS A 5 0.77 -4.75 14.20
CA LYS A 5 0.50 -3.30 14.29
C LYS A 5 1.19 -2.55 13.15
N ILE A 6 2.44 -2.91 12.82
CA ILE A 6 3.18 -2.29 11.72
C ILE A 6 2.49 -2.58 10.37
N ILE A 7 2.11 -3.84 10.14
CA ILE A 7 1.37 -4.24 8.93
C ILE A 7 0.04 -3.49 8.83
N ASN A 8 -0.74 -3.39 9.92
CA ASN A 8 -2.00 -2.65 9.91
C ASN A 8 -1.81 -1.19 9.51
N ASN A 9 -0.87 -0.47 10.15
CA ASN A 9 -0.66 0.95 9.86
C ASN A 9 -0.07 1.22 8.46
N ALA A 10 0.65 0.26 7.87
CA ALA A 10 1.29 0.42 6.57
C ALA A 10 0.41 -0.02 5.38
N PHE A 11 -0.50 -0.98 5.57
CA PHE A 11 -1.30 -1.57 4.49
C PHE A 11 -2.82 -1.43 4.65
N ILE A 12 -3.34 -1.35 5.87
CA ILE A 12 -4.80 -1.40 6.13
C ILE A 12 -5.32 -0.02 6.56
N ASP A 13 -4.71 0.57 7.59
CA ASP A 13 -5.11 1.87 8.16
C ASP A 13 -4.36 3.04 7.51
N LEU A 14 -3.73 2.83 6.35
CA LEU A 14 -3.04 3.88 5.63
C LEU A 14 -4.08 4.85 5.02
N PRO A 15 -4.09 6.14 5.40
CA PRO A 15 -5.02 7.11 4.81
C PRO A 15 -4.59 7.42 3.37
N ALA A 16 -5.23 6.75 2.40
CA ALA A 16 -5.07 7.06 0.99
C ALA A 16 -6.02 8.20 0.57
N PRO A 17 -5.57 9.14 -0.27
CA PRO A 17 -6.44 10.21 -0.78
C PRO A 17 -7.61 9.62 -1.57
N SER A 18 -8.83 10.14 -1.45
CA SER A 18 -9.99 9.62 -2.18
C SER A 18 -9.96 9.86 -3.70
N ASN A 19 -9.05 10.72 -4.18
CA ASN A 19 -8.80 11.03 -5.59
C ASN A 19 -7.46 10.45 -6.09
N ILE A 20 -7.22 9.16 -5.84
CA ILE A 20 -6.01 8.51 -6.34
C ILE A 20 -6.15 8.30 -7.86
N SER A 21 -5.26 8.91 -8.64
CA SER A 21 -5.19 8.65 -10.08
C SER A 21 -4.70 7.22 -10.37
N SER A 22 -5.00 6.69 -11.56
CA SER A 22 -4.55 5.36 -11.99
C SER A 22 -3.03 5.17 -11.92
N TRP A 23 -2.24 6.25 -11.99
CA TRP A 23 -0.79 6.24 -11.88
C TRP A 23 -0.25 5.63 -10.58
N TRP A 24 -1.01 5.73 -9.49
CA TRP A 24 -0.62 5.12 -8.21
C TRP A 24 -0.65 3.59 -8.23
N ASN A 25 -1.32 2.95 -9.20
CA ASN A 25 -1.29 1.49 -9.38
C ASN A 25 0.03 0.98 -9.98
N PHE A 26 0.86 1.84 -10.58
CA PHE A 26 2.15 1.39 -11.11
C PHE A 26 3.11 0.95 -10.01
N GLY A 27 3.01 1.52 -8.81
CA GLY A 27 3.84 1.11 -7.67
C GLY A 27 3.60 -0.34 -7.25
N SER A 28 2.33 -0.77 -7.16
CA SER A 28 2.00 -2.16 -6.85
C SER A 28 2.35 -3.11 -7.99
N LEU A 29 2.20 -2.68 -9.25
CA LEU A 29 2.57 -3.46 -10.42
C LEU A 29 4.07 -3.75 -10.47
N LEU A 30 4.92 -2.74 -10.18
CA LEU A 30 6.37 -2.91 -10.09
C LEU A 30 6.77 -3.86 -8.96
N GLY A 31 6.08 -3.80 -7.81
CA GLY A 31 6.30 -4.74 -6.71
C GLY A 31 5.98 -6.18 -7.11
N ILE A 32 4.89 -6.40 -7.85
CA ILE A 32 4.54 -7.73 -8.38
C ILE A 32 5.55 -8.20 -9.44
N CYS A 33 6.05 -7.31 -10.30
CA CYS A 33 7.05 -7.66 -11.31
C CYS A 33 8.44 -8.02 -10.74
N LEU A 34 8.74 -7.61 -9.50
CA LEU A 34 10.03 -7.85 -8.86
C LEU A 34 10.04 -9.13 -7.99
N ILE A 35 8.87 -9.64 -7.63
CA ILE A 35 8.68 -10.94 -6.96
C ILE A 35 8.92 -12.07 -7.97
#